data_AF-A0AA43ZAA4-F1
#
_entry.id   AF-A0AA43ZAA4-F1
#
_cell.length_a   1.000
_cell.length_b   1.000
_cell.length_c   1.000
_cell.angle_alpha   90.00
_cell.angle_beta   90.00
_cell.angle_gamma   90.00
#
_symmetry.space_group_name_H-M   'P 1'
#
loop_
_entity.id
_entity.type
_entity.pdbx_description
1 polymer ?
#
loop_
_entity_poly.entity_id
_entity_poly.type
_entity_poly.pdbx_seq_one_letter_code
_entity_poly.pdbx_strand_id
1 'polypeptide(L)'
;MTETLRFEGRTLGATVSRTADRWFVAVQVEVPEHQALRRRSGHGTVGVDLGIKSAATLSNGDSIQAPRPLKAALRRLKIRSRRLSRQLEAARLAVGLAPGARPPRGTRLPVSNNRRKSAAKLARLHARIANLRADFTHQLTTRLCRENQAVVIEDLNVRGMLANDRLARAIGDVGFGMFRQQMNYKAQRYGTRLVVADRWYPSSRLCSVCGWKYEALTLRERTWACADCGTHHDREHNAARNLERLATATALPVASPAGNGGAAAGRVPAVAGKVTPVSHECGQQGASGQEERCEHLCSPF
;
A
#
# COMPACT_ATOMS: atom_id res chain seq x y z
N MET A 1 -7.20 -4.71 32.90
CA MET A 1 -8.04 -4.13 31.84
C MET A 1 -8.67 -5.30 31.11
N THR A 2 -9.99 -5.40 31.16
CA THR A 2 -10.78 -6.38 30.42
C THR A 2 -11.61 -5.61 29.39
N GLU A 3 -11.69 -6.11 28.16
CA GLU A 3 -12.55 -5.55 27.11
C GLU A 3 -13.36 -6.72 26.54
N THR A 4 -14.67 -6.52 26.41
CA THR A 4 -15.56 -7.51 25.78
C THR A 4 -15.24 -7.61 24.29
N LEU A 5 -15.22 -8.82 23.74
CA LEU A 5 -15.04 -9.01 22.30
C LEU A 5 -16.14 -8.25 21.54
N ARG A 6 -15.72 -7.46 20.55
CA ARG A 6 -16.61 -6.61 19.75
C ARG A 6 -17.41 -7.37 18.69
N PHE A 7 -17.07 -8.64 18.50
CA PHE A 7 -17.67 -9.51 17.51
C PHE A 7 -18.16 -10.77 18.19
N GLU A 8 -19.37 -11.17 17.84
CA GLU A 8 -19.97 -12.42 18.30
C GLU A 8 -19.56 -13.52 17.33
N GLY A 9 -18.75 -14.47 17.81
CA GLY A 9 -18.19 -15.50 16.95
C GLY A 9 -17.20 -16.41 17.68
N ARG A 10 -16.77 -17.48 17.00
CA ARG A 10 -15.80 -18.43 17.54
C ARG A 10 -14.42 -17.79 17.55
N THR A 11 -13.76 -17.77 18.71
CA THR A 11 -12.35 -17.34 18.79
C THR A 11 -11.46 -18.44 18.20
N LEU A 12 -10.64 -18.09 17.22
CA LEU A 12 -9.70 -19.01 16.56
C LEU A 12 -8.33 -19.00 17.24
N GLY A 13 -7.91 -17.84 17.75
CA GLY A 13 -6.62 -17.68 18.40
C GLY A 13 -6.34 -16.23 18.79
N ALA A 14 -5.22 -16.02 19.49
CA ALA A 14 -4.77 -14.69 19.87
C ALA A 14 -3.26 -14.55 19.67
N THR A 15 -2.85 -13.43 19.09
CA THR A 15 -1.44 -13.07 18.94
C THR A 15 -1.09 -11.96 19.90
N VAL A 16 -0.16 -12.23 20.82
CA VAL A 16 0.40 -11.21 21.71
C VAL A 16 1.65 -10.62 21.08
N SER A 17 1.71 -9.30 20.99
CA SER A 17 2.86 -8.58 20.44
C SER A 17 3.21 -7.37 21.29
N ARG A 18 4.47 -6.91 21.19
CA ARG A 18 4.94 -5.71 21.87
C ARG A 18 5.56 -4.76 20.88
N THR A 19 5.06 -3.53 20.84
CA THR A 19 5.66 -2.43 20.08
C THR A 19 6.11 -1.34 21.03
N ALA A 20 7.42 -1.08 21.06
CA ALA A 20 8.06 -0.18 22.02
C ALA A 20 7.70 -0.53 23.49
N ASP A 21 6.95 0.32 24.17
CA ASP A 21 6.51 0.18 25.55
C ASP A 21 5.05 -0.28 25.69
N ARG A 22 4.39 -0.65 24.58
CA ARG A 22 2.99 -1.10 24.56
C ARG A 22 2.88 -2.57 24.18
N TRP A 23 2.02 -3.28 24.89
CA TRP A 23 1.58 -4.63 24.55
C TRP A 23 0.25 -4.56 23.79
N PHE A 24 0.10 -5.45 22.82
CA PHE A 24 -1.09 -5.59 22.00
C PHE A 24 -1.49 -7.06 21.99
N VAL A 25 -2.79 -7.30 22.02
CA VAL A 25 -3.38 -8.63 21.82
C VAL A 25 -4.33 -8.51 20.64
N ALA A 26 -4.07 -9.28 19.59
CA ALA A 26 -4.95 -9.38 18.43
C ALA A 26 -5.68 -10.73 18.51
N VAL A 27 -6.98 -10.69 18.76
CA VAL A 27 -7.83 -11.89 18.83
C VAL A 27 -8.50 -12.10 17.48
N GLN A 28 -8.33 -13.28 16.91
CA GLN A 28 -8.98 -13.70 15.67
C GLN A 28 -10.32 -14.33 16.00
N VAL A 29 -11.39 -13.80 15.42
CA VAL A 29 -12.76 -14.27 15.63
C VAL A 29 -13.36 -14.58 14.27
N GLU A 30 -13.88 -15.79 14.12
CA GLU A 30 -14.68 -16.20 12.97
C GLU A 30 -16.06 -15.58 13.09
N VAL A 31 -16.46 -14.81 12.07
CA VAL A 31 -17.73 -14.08 12.06
C VAL A 31 -18.52 -14.39 10.79
N PRO A 32 -19.86 -14.41 10.86
CA PRO A 32 -20.69 -14.48 9.67
C PRO A 32 -20.43 -13.30 8.71
N GLU A 33 -20.62 -13.51 7.42
CA GLU A 33 -20.34 -12.51 6.38
C GLU A 33 -21.08 -11.18 6.61
N HIS A 34 -22.34 -11.24 7.06
CA HIS A 34 -23.14 -10.04 7.34
C HIS A 34 -22.55 -9.15 8.45
N GLN A 35 -21.76 -9.69 9.38
CA GLN A 35 -21.03 -8.91 10.38
C GLN A 35 -19.69 -8.38 9.88
N ALA A 36 -19.07 -9.11 8.93
CA ALA A 36 -17.82 -8.71 8.30
C ALA A 36 -18.00 -7.52 7.35
N LEU A 37 -19.12 -7.48 6.63
CA LEU A 37 -19.46 -6.44 5.67
C LEU A 37 -19.93 -5.14 6.34
N ARG A 38 -19.64 -4.01 5.70
CA ARG A 38 -20.04 -2.67 6.12
C ARG A 38 -20.77 -1.97 4.97
N ARG A 39 -21.78 -1.17 5.31
CA ARG A 39 -22.50 -0.37 4.32
C ARG A 39 -21.64 0.80 3.84
N ARG A 40 -21.67 1.05 2.54
CA ARG A 40 -21.15 2.27 1.93
C ARG A 40 -22.10 3.43 2.21
N SER A 41 -21.55 4.64 2.23
CA SER A 41 -22.31 5.89 2.32
C SER A 41 -22.50 6.56 0.95
N GLY A 42 -21.91 6.03 -0.12
CA GLY A 42 -22.02 6.60 -1.46
C GLY A 42 -21.83 5.58 -2.58
N HIS A 43 -22.14 6.03 -3.78
CA HIS A 43 -22.14 5.24 -5.01
C HIS A 43 -21.24 5.85 -6.10
N GLY A 44 -20.32 6.72 -5.72
CA GLY A 44 -19.38 7.35 -6.66
C GLY A 44 -18.40 6.36 -7.27
N THR A 45 -17.80 6.75 -8.39
CA THR A 45 -16.61 6.10 -8.94
C THR A 45 -15.47 7.09 -8.84
N VAL A 46 -14.27 6.64 -8.46
CA VAL A 46 -13.12 7.55 -8.34
C VAL A 46 -11.85 6.89 -8.85
N GLY A 47 -11.09 7.63 -9.65
CA GLY A 47 -9.71 7.28 -10.01
C GLY A 47 -8.72 7.93 -9.05
N VAL A 48 -7.68 7.20 -8.66
CA VAL A 48 -6.70 7.63 -7.66
C VAL A 48 -5.29 7.55 -8.27
N ASP A 49 -4.72 8.71 -8.58
CA ASP A 49 -3.31 8.84 -8.95
C ASP A 49 -2.46 8.97 -7.67
N LEU A 50 -1.53 8.06 -7.44
CA LEU A 50 -0.71 8.02 -6.21
C LEU A 50 0.61 8.75 -6.41
N GLY A 51 0.91 9.69 -5.51
CA GLY A 51 2.07 10.57 -5.64
C GLY A 51 2.96 10.65 -4.40
N ILE A 52 4.14 11.24 -4.59
CA ILE A 52 5.07 11.57 -3.49
C ILE A 52 4.81 13.01 -2.98
N LYS A 53 4.35 13.91 -3.86
CA LYS A 53 4.09 15.31 -3.52
C LYS A 53 2.77 15.42 -2.76
N SER A 54 1.65 15.26 -3.47
CA SER A 54 0.38 14.78 -2.94
C SER A 54 0.49 13.27 -2.74
N ALA A 55 -0.07 12.73 -1.67
CA ALA A 55 -0.16 11.28 -1.48
C ALA A 55 -1.10 10.65 -2.52
N ALA A 56 -2.18 11.34 -2.84
CA ALA A 56 -3.15 10.94 -3.85
C ALA A 56 -3.78 12.19 -4.50
N THR A 57 -4.03 12.12 -5.81
CA THR A 57 -4.88 13.06 -6.55
C THR A 57 -6.08 12.27 -7.07
N LEU A 58 -7.28 12.79 -6.84
CA LEU A 58 -8.54 12.12 -7.16
C LEU A 58 -9.16 12.68 -8.45
N SER A 59 -9.96 11.86 -9.13
CA SER A 59 -10.69 12.27 -10.35
C SER A 59 -11.71 13.38 -10.12
N ASN A 60 -12.19 13.54 -8.87
CA ASN A 60 -13.07 14.63 -8.46
C ASN A 60 -12.34 15.98 -8.25
N GLY A 61 -11.01 16.01 -8.41
CA GLY A 61 -10.18 17.21 -8.23
C GLY A 61 -9.52 17.33 -6.85
N ASP A 62 -9.86 16.47 -5.87
CA ASP A 62 -9.24 16.53 -4.55
C ASP A 62 -7.75 16.13 -4.61
N SER A 63 -6.88 16.95 -3.98
CA SER A 63 -5.46 16.64 -3.80
C SER A 63 -5.14 16.39 -2.32
N ILE A 64 -4.81 15.14 -2.00
CA ILE A 64 -4.61 14.67 -0.63
C ILE A 64 -3.13 14.77 -0.28
N GLN A 65 -2.80 15.58 0.73
CA GLN A 65 -1.42 15.82 1.12
C GLN A 65 -0.84 14.66 1.92
N ALA A 66 0.42 14.32 1.64
CA ALA A 66 1.14 13.31 2.41
C ALA A 66 1.55 13.86 3.80
N PRO A 67 1.32 13.12 4.91
CA PRO A 67 1.61 13.59 6.27
C PRO A 67 3.12 13.73 6.55
N ARG A 68 3.96 13.05 5.77
CA ARG A 68 5.43 13.05 5.85
C ARG A 68 6.03 12.95 7.28
N PRO A 69 5.55 12.03 8.15
CA PRO A 69 5.97 11.96 9.54
C PRO A 69 7.44 11.60 9.71
N LEU A 70 8.02 10.80 8.82
CA LEU A 70 9.45 10.49 8.84
C LEU A 70 10.26 11.76 8.60
N LYS A 71 9.93 12.53 7.55
CA LYS A 71 10.61 13.81 7.25
C LYS A 71 10.63 14.74 8.46
N ALA A 72 9.49 14.91 9.13
CA ALA A 72 9.36 15.74 10.33
C ALA A 72 10.19 15.22 11.51
N ALA A 73 10.38 13.91 11.63
CA ALA A 73 11.10 13.27 12.73
C ALA A 73 12.59 13.03 12.48
N LEU A 74 13.11 13.26 11.26
CA LEU A 74 14.47 12.90 10.85
C LEU A 74 15.56 13.42 11.79
N ARG A 75 15.51 14.70 12.19
CA ARG A 75 16.50 15.28 13.11
C ARG A 75 16.53 14.52 14.43
N ARG A 76 15.35 14.23 15.00
CA ARG A 76 15.23 13.51 16.28
C ARG A 76 15.69 12.06 16.16
N LEU A 77 15.35 11.39 15.05
CA LEU A 77 15.83 10.04 14.75
C LEU A 77 17.36 10.00 14.67
N LYS A 78 17.98 10.93 13.91
CA LYS A 78 19.43 11.01 13.77
C LYS A 78 20.13 11.19 15.12
N ILE A 79 19.63 12.10 15.95
CA ILE A 79 20.19 12.35 17.29
C ILE A 79 20.04 11.11 18.20
N ARG A 80 18.84 10.52 18.27
CA ARG A 80 18.58 9.36 19.14
C ARG A 80 19.32 8.11 18.68
N SER A 81 19.38 7.87 17.37
CA SER A 81 20.11 6.76 16.77
C SER A 81 21.61 6.89 17.04
N ARG A 82 22.22 8.07 16.80
CA ARG A 82 23.64 8.31 17.11
C ARG A 82 23.95 8.14 18.60
N ARG A 83 23.09 8.61 19.48
CA ARG A 83 23.26 8.43 20.93
C ARG A 83 23.26 6.95 21.31
N LEU A 84 22.30 6.17 20.79
CA LEU A 84 22.23 4.73 21.05
C LEU A 84 23.43 3.99 20.44
N SER A 85 23.87 4.38 19.24
CA SER A 85 25.05 3.82 18.58
C SER A 85 26.30 4.01 19.43
N ARG A 86 26.56 5.22 19.94
CA ARG A 86 27.71 5.47 20.83
C ARG A 86 27.66 4.63 22.11
N GLN A 87 26.47 4.43 22.68
CA GLN A 87 26.30 3.56 23.84
C GLN A 87 26.51 2.07 23.52
N LEU A 88 26.19 1.65 22.30
CA LEU A 88 26.47 0.29 21.83
C LEU A 88 27.96 0.08 21.59
N GLU A 89 28.67 1.04 20.98
CA GLU A 89 30.12 0.97 20.83
C GLU A 89 30.84 0.92 22.19
N ALA A 90 30.44 1.77 23.14
CA ALA A 90 31.00 1.73 24.50
C ALA A 90 30.76 0.37 25.18
N ALA A 91 29.60 -0.24 24.96
CA ALA A 91 29.29 -1.57 25.49
C ALA A 91 30.12 -2.66 24.82
N ARG A 92 30.52 -2.52 23.54
CA ARG A 92 31.41 -3.46 22.84
C ARG A 92 32.84 -3.38 23.35
N LEU A 93 33.36 -2.15 23.49
CA LEU A 93 34.69 -1.90 24.05
C LEU A 93 34.84 -2.48 25.46
N ALA A 94 33.79 -2.39 26.29
CA ALA A 94 33.78 -2.96 27.63
C ALA A 94 33.91 -4.50 27.67
N VAL A 95 33.66 -5.19 26.55
CA VAL A 95 33.86 -6.66 26.42
C VAL A 95 35.12 -6.98 25.61
N GLY A 96 36.00 -6.00 25.39
CA GLY A 96 37.27 -6.18 24.67
C GLY A 96 37.13 -6.24 23.13
N LEU A 97 35.98 -5.88 22.57
CA LEU A 97 35.79 -5.87 21.11
C LEU A 97 36.35 -4.58 20.49
N ALA A 98 37.01 -4.70 19.34
CA ALA A 98 37.47 -3.55 18.57
C ALA A 98 36.32 -2.63 18.11
N PRO A 99 36.56 -1.32 17.90
CA PRO A 99 35.54 -0.40 17.38
C PRO A 99 34.93 -0.90 16.08
N GLY A 100 33.59 -0.90 15.99
CA GLY A 100 32.88 -1.36 14.79
C GLY A 100 32.90 -2.88 14.55
N ALA A 101 33.59 -3.66 15.37
CA ALA A 101 33.56 -5.12 15.27
C ALA A 101 32.14 -5.66 15.57
N ARG A 102 31.72 -6.65 14.78
CA ARG A 102 30.48 -7.37 15.05
C ARG A 102 30.73 -8.38 16.18
N PRO A 103 29.91 -8.41 17.23
CA PRO A 103 30.05 -9.42 18.28
C PRO A 103 29.82 -10.82 17.68
N PRO A 104 30.62 -11.83 18.06
CA PRO A 104 30.36 -13.22 17.73
C PRO A 104 28.94 -13.66 18.12
N ARG A 105 28.44 -14.72 17.48
CA ARG A 105 27.15 -15.31 17.87
C ARG A 105 27.21 -15.76 19.33
N GLY A 106 26.17 -15.44 20.10
CA GLY A 106 26.07 -15.76 21.52
C GLY A 106 26.68 -14.71 22.47
N THR A 107 27.47 -13.75 21.98
CA THR A 107 28.06 -12.71 22.84
C THR A 107 26.99 -11.79 23.43
N ARG A 108 26.93 -11.68 24.75
CA ARG A 108 26.02 -10.78 25.47
C ARG A 108 26.73 -9.47 25.84
N LEU A 109 26.31 -8.37 25.23
CA LEU A 109 26.83 -7.04 25.57
C LEU A 109 26.18 -6.49 26.85
N PRO A 110 26.93 -5.87 27.77
CA PRO A 110 26.41 -5.33 29.02
C PRO A 110 25.37 -4.23 28.77
N VAL A 111 24.22 -4.30 29.46
CA VAL A 111 23.09 -3.37 29.24
C VAL A 111 22.97 -2.37 30.39
N SER A 112 23.50 -1.15 30.20
CA SER A 112 23.31 -0.07 31.19
C SER A 112 21.87 0.47 31.20
N ASN A 113 21.44 1.01 32.35
CA ASN A 113 20.12 1.66 32.49
C ASN A 113 19.93 2.82 31.50
N ASN A 114 20.99 3.59 31.23
CA ASN A 114 20.96 4.67 30.24
C ASN A 114 20.78 4.15 28.80
N ARG A 115 21.35 2.99 28.47
CA ARG A 115 21.14 2.32 27.18
C ARG A 115 19.70 1.85 27.04
N ARG A 116 19.12 1.21 28.08
CA ARG A 116 17.71 0.80 28.11
C ARG A 116 16.78 2.00 27.88
N LYS A 117 16.99 3.10 28.61
CA LYS A 117 16.22 4.34 28.45
C LYS A 117 16.33 4.93 27.04
N SER A 118 17.53 4.94 26.45
CA SER A 118 17.77 5.49 25.11
C SER A 118 17.15 4.64 24.01
N ALA A 119 17.28 3.31 24.10
CA ALA A 119 16.62 2.36 23.21
C ALA A 119 15.09 2.51 23.26
N ALA A 120 14.51 2.59 24.47
CA ALA A 120 13.07 2.80 24.63
C ALA A 120 12.59 4.14 24.04
N LYS A 121 13.38 5.22 24.14
CA LYS A 121 13.05 6.51 23.52
C LYS A 121 13.13 6.46 21.99
N LEU A 122 14.06 5.69 21.42
CA LEU A 122 14.16 5.49 19.98
C LEU A 122 12.99 4.63 19.47
N ALA A 123 12.70 3.51 20.15
CA ALA A 123 11.58 2.63 19.82
C ALA A 123 10.24 3.38 19.82
N ARG A 124 9.97 4.20 20.85
CA ARG A 124 8.77 5.06 20.92
C ARG A 124 8.66 6.03 19.73
N LEU A 125 9.77 6.56 19.24
CA LEU A 125 9.76 7.46 18.09
C LEU A 125 9.43 6.71 16.79
N HIS A 126 10.03 5.53 16.58
CA HIS A 126 9.67 4.67 15.45
C HIS A 126 8.20 4.26 15.48
N ALA A 127 7.70 3.83 16.65
CA ALA A 127 6.29 3.48 16.82
C ALA A 127 5.36 4.64 16.49
N ARG A 128 5.68 5.86 16.96
CA ARG A 128 4.88 7.06 16.62
C ARG A 128 4.85 7.34 15.12
N ILE A 129 5.98 7.24 14.42
CA ILE A 129 6.05 7.45 12.96
C ILE A 129 5.24 6.38 12.23
N ALA A 130 5.35 5.11 12.65
CA ALA A 130 4.55 4.03 12.09
C ALA A 130 3.05 4.26 12.28
N ASN A 131 2.63 4.64 13.50
CA ASN A 131 1.22 4.91 13.80
C ASN A 131 0.66 6.08 12.99
N LEU A 132 1.41 7.16 12.80
CA LEU A 132 0.96 8.30 11.98
C LEU A 132 0.77 7.92 10.51
N ARG A 133 1.67 7.10 9.95
CA ARG A 133 1.51 6.58 8.57
C ARG A 133 0.32 5.63 8.46
N ALA A 134 0.16 4.74 9.44
CA ALA A 134 -0.95 3.81 9.48
C ALA A 134 -2.29 4.54 9.61
N ASP A 135 -2.40 5.50 10.53
CA ASP A 135 -3.62 6.31 10.73
C ASP A 135 -4.04 7.03 9.44
N PHE A 136 -3.11 7.75 8.80
CA PHE A 136 -3.36 8.42 7.53
C PHE A 136 -3.85 7.46 6.44
N THR A 137 -3.13 6.36 6.20
CA THR A 137 -3.50 5.38 5.17
C THR A 137 -4.84 4.73 5.49
N HIS A 138 -5.11 4.43 6.76
CA HIS A 138 -6.38 3.83 7.18
C HIS A 138 -7.54 4.81 6.95
N GLN A 139 -7.42 6.06 7.36
CA GLN A 139 -8.48 7.06 7.16
C GLN A 139 -8.75 7.26 5.68
N LEU A 140 -7.71 7.40 4.87
CA LEU A 140 -7.82 7.60 3.43
C LEU A 140 -8.50 6.41 2.73
N THR A 141 -7.99 5.20 2.94
CA THR A 141 -8.55 4.00 2.29
C THR A 141 -9.97 3.69 2.76
N THR A 142 -10.29 3.97 4.03
CA THR A 142 -11.67 3.87 4.54
C THR A 142 -12.58 4.88 3.86
N ARG A 143 -12.15 6.15 3.74
CA ARG A 143 -12.91 7.20 3.06
C ARG A 143 -13.23 6.77 1.63
N LEU A 144 -12.21 6.38 0.85
CA LEU A 144 -12.35 5.97 -0.54
C LEU A 144 -13.31 4.78 -0.71
N CYS A 145 -13.17 3.72 0.11
CA CYS A 145 -14.06 2.56 -0.01
C CYS A 145 -15.50 2.85 0.47
N ARG A 146 -15.66 3.67 1.52
CA ARG A 146 -16.98 3.97 2.08
C ARG A 146 -17.80 4.89 1.17
N GLU A 147 -17.16 5.86 0.52
CA GLU A 147 -17.85 6.90 -0.27
C GLU A 147 -18.09 6.49 -1.74
N ASN A 148 -17.45 5.44 -2.23
CA ASN A 148 -17.47 5.05 -3.64
C ASN A 148 -17.90 3.59 -3.84
N GLN A 149 -18.70 3.34 -4.88
CA GLN A 149 -19.00 1.99 -5.35
C GLN A 149 -17.83 1.36 -6.07
N ALA A 150 -16.99 2.16 -6.73
CA ALA A 150 -15.81 1.70 -7.45
C ALA A 150 -14.62 2.64 -7.25
N VAL A 151 -13.43 2.07 -7.05
CA VAL A 151 -12.18 2.82 -6.91
C VAL A 151 -11.15 2.23 -7.86
N VAL A 152 -10.49 3.08 -8.64
CA VAL A 152 -9.41 2.68 -9.53
C VAL A 152 -8.08 3.20 -9.01
N ILE A 153 -7.10 2.31 -8.88
CA ILE A 153 -5.74 2.65 -8.45
C ILE A 153 -4.72 2.12 -9.46
N GLU A 154 -3.53 2.70 -9.51
CA GLU A 154 -2.44 2.21 -10.35
C GLU A 154 -1.70 1.01 -9.72
N ASP A 155 -1.20 0.10 -10.55
CA ASP A 155 -0.22 -0.90 -10.13
C ASP A 155 1.21 -0.33 -10.09
N LEU A 156 1.55 0.30 -8.96
CA LEU A 156 2.91 0.80 -8.72
C LEU A 156 3.89 -0.33 -8.36
N ASN A 157 5.05 -0.37 -9.04
CA ASN A 157 6.18 -1.21 -8.62
C ASN A 157 6.87 -0.65 -7.36
N VAL A 158 6.21 -0.73 -6.21
CA VAL A 158 6.71 -0.16 -4.95
C VAL A 158 8.09 -0.69 -4.59
N ARG A 159 8.36 -1.99 -4.82
CA ARG A 159 9.67 -2.59 -4.54
C ARG A 159 10.76 -1.99 -5.42
N GLY A 160 10.50 -1.83 -6.72
CA GLY A 160 11.42 -1.17 -7.65
C GLY A 160 11.63 0.31 -7.31
N MET A 161 10.57 1.02 -6.93
CA MET A 161 10.68 2.43 -6.54
C MET A 161 11.47 2.62 -5.23
N LEU A 162 11.37 1.66 -4.29
CA LEU A 162 12.15 1.64 -3.04
C LEU A 162 13.63 1.28 -3.26
N ALA A 163 14.00 0.68 -4.39
CA ALA A 163 15.41 0.45 -4.73
C ALA A 163 16.14 1.75 -5.09
N ASN A 164 15.41 2.83 -5.41
CA ASN A 164 16.00 4.14 -5.65
C ASN A 164 16.19 4.90 -4.32
N ASP A 165 17.42 4.94 -3.81
CA ASP A 165 17.76 5.57 -2.52
C ASP A 165 17.33 7.05 -2.39
N ARG A 166 17.25 7.79 -3.51
CA ARG A 166 16.86 9.21 -3.49
C ARG A 166 15.37 9.39 -3.17
N LEU A 167 14.53 8.46 -3.62
CA LEU A 167 13.07 8.52 -3.46
C LEU A 167 12.54 7.56 -2.39
N ALA A 168 13.28 6.50 -2.05
CA ALA A 168 12.87 5.44 -1.16
C ALA A 168 12.30 5.96 0.16
N ARG A 169 12.95 6.98 0.73
CA ARG A 169 12.50 7.60 1.99
C ARG A 169 11.12 8.27 1.84
N ALA A 170 10.92 9.03 0.77
CA ALA A 170 9.68 9.75 0.55
C ALA A 170 8.53 8.79 0.23
N ILE A 171 8.80 7.76 -0.59
CA ILE A 171 7.86 6.68 -0.89
C ILE A 171 7.47 5.91 0.38
N GLY A 172 8.46 5.55 1.20
CA GLY A 172 8.25 4.87 2.47
C GLY A 172 7.49 5.72 3.50
N ASP A 173 7.47 7.04 3.35
CA ASP A 173 6.71 7.95 4.20
C ASP A 173 5.22 8.02 3.80
N VAL A 174 4.92 7.88 2.50
CA VAL A 174 3.54 7.81 1.98
C VAL A 174 2.92 6.42 2.21
N GLY A 175 3.71 5.35 2.01
CA GLY A 175 3.29 3.99 2.34
C GLY A 175 2.42 3.30 1.28
N PHE A 176 2.74 3.42 -0.01
CA PHE A 176 1.96 2.85 -1.11
C PHE A 176 1.64 1.35 -0.98
N GLY A 177 2.59 0.53 -0.51
CA GLY A 177 2.35 -0.90 -0.31
C GLY A 177 1.26 -1.16 0.74
N MET A 178 1.29 -0.41 1.85
CA MET A 178 0.27 -0.47 2.90
C MET A 178 -1.07 0.04 2.38
N PHE A 179 -1.07 1.12 1.60
CA PHE A 179 -2.27 1.65 0.95
C PHE A 179 -2.94 0.60 0.06
N ARG A 180 -2.19 -0.07 -0.83
CA ARG A 180 -2.69 -1.14 -1.70
C ARG A 180 -3.28 -2.30 -0.90
N GLN A 181 -2.56 -2.76 0.13
CA GLN A 181 -3.03 -3.84 1.01
C GLN A 181 -4.32 -3.45 1.74
N GLN A 182 -4.41 -2.21 2.24
CA GLN A 182 -5.60 -1.72 2.91
C GLN A 182 -6.79 -1.56 1.98
N MET A 183 -6.57 -1.05 0.76
CA MET A 183 -7.62 -0.97 -0.26
C MET A 183 -8.19 -2.35 -0.57
N ASN A 184 -7.36 -3.40 -0.69
CA ASN A 184 -7.85 -4.76 -0.95
C ASN A 184 -8.86 -5.24 0.09
N TYR A 185 -8.47 -5.29 1.38
CA TYR A 185 -9.38 -5.84 2.40
C TYR A 185 -10.55 -4.89 2.69
N LYS A 186 -10.38 -3.57 2.55
CA LYS A 186 -11.49 -2.62 2.77
C LYS A 186 -12.48 -2.60 1.63
N ALA A 187 -12.01 -2.75 0.39
CA ALA A 187 -12.89 -2.88 -0.76
C ALA A 187 -13.81 -4.09 -0.57
N GLN A 188 -13.26 -5.24 -0.17
CA GLN A 188 -14.05 -6.42 0.20
C GLN A 188 -15.02 -6.10 1.35
N ARG A 189 -14.53 -5.50 2.44
CA ARG A 189 -15.35 -5.13 3.61
C ARG A 189 -16.54 -4.22 3.26
N TYR A 190 -16.37 -3.28 2.34
CA TYR A 190 -17.43 -2.34 1.94
C TYR A 190 -18.17 -2.79 0.68
N GLY A 191 -17.82 -3.93 0.08
CA GLY A 191 -18.33 -4.36 -1.23
C GLY A 191 -17.99 -3.41 -2.38
N THR A 192 -16.94 -2.59 -2.23
CA THR A 192 -16.48 -1.64 -3.24
C THR A 192 -15.71 -2.38 -4.32
N ARG A 193 -15.98 -2.09 -5.59
CA ARG A 193 -15.22 -2.64 -6.71
C ARG A 193 -13.86 -1.95 -6.79
N LEU A 194 -12.79 -2.66 -6.47
CA LEU A 194 -11.42 -2.18 -6.64
C LEU A 194 -10.87 -2.62 -7.99
N VAL A 195 -10.57 -1.66 -8.86
CA VAL A 195 -9.91 -1.90 -10.15
C VAL A 195 -8.45 -1.46 -10.03
N VAL A 196 -7.56 -2.30 -10.52
CA VAL A 196 -6.13 -2.01 -10.56
C VAL A 196 -5.76 -1.82 -12.01
N ALA A 197 -5.38 -0.61 -12.37
CA ALA A 197 -4.92 -0.29 -13.70
C ALA A 197 -3.60 -1.01 -13.96
N ASP A 198 -3.45 -1.53 -15.18
CA ASP A 198 -2.19 -2.11 -15.63
C ASP A 198 -1.05 -1.09 -15.48
N ARG A 199 0.13 -1.58 -15.13
CA ARG A 199 1.31 -0.73 -14.89
C ARG A 199 1.71 0.10 -16.11
N TRP A 200 1.44 -0.39 -17.31
CA TRP A 200 1.78 0.28 -18.57
C TRP A 200 0.64 1.15 -19.10
N TYR A 201 -0.47 1.23 -18.37
CA TYR A 201 -1.58 2.12 -18.73
C TYR A 201 -1.10 3.58 -18.73
N PRO A 202 -1.16 4.29 -19.87
CA PRO A 202 -0.58 5.63 -19.98
C PRO A 202 -1.51 6.72 -19.40
N SER A 203 -1.96 6.56 -18.16
CA SER A 203 -2.91 7.43 -17.45
C SER A 203 -2.57 8.92 -17.59
N SER A 204 -1.31 9.28 -17.33
CA SER A 204 -0.82 10.67 -17.36
C SER A 204 -0.58 11.24 -18.77
N ARG A 205 -0.43 10.38 -19.79
CA ARG A 205 -0.12 10.77 -21.18
C ARG A 205 -1.36 10.79 -22.08
N LEU A 206 -2.45 10.14 -21.67
CA LEU A 206 -3.69 10.14 -22.44
C LEU A 206 -4.49 11.41 -22.15
N CYS A 207 -5.08 12.02 -23.17
CA CYS A 207 -6.03 13.09 -22.99
C CYS A 207 -7.33 12.52 -22.42
N SER A 208 -7.75 12.99 -21.24
CA SER A 208 -9.02 12.60 -20.63
C SER A 208 -10.25 13.16 -21.34
N VAL A 209 -10.12 13.76 -22.53
CA VAL A 209 -11.24 14.25 -23.33
C VAL A 209 -11.34 13.42 -24.61
N CYS A 210 -10.36 13.53 -25.51
CA CYS A 210 -10.39 12.86 -26.82
C CYS A 210 -9.62 11.53 -26.91
N GLY A 211 -8.77 11.20 -25.92
CA GLY A 211 -7.97 9.96 -25.93
C GLY A 211 -6.64 10.05 -26.67
N TRP A 212 -6.27 11.20 -27.23
CA TRP A 212 -4.94 11.42 -27.83
C TRP A 212 -3.82 11.14 -26.81
N LYS A 213 -2.75 10.48 -27.26
CA LYS A 213 -1.62 10.07 -26.41
C LYS A 213 -0.41 10.95 -26.64
N TYR A 214 0.03 11.65 -25.60
CA TYR A 214 1.26 12.44 -25.63
C TYR A 214 2.49 11.54 -25.40
N GLU A 215 3.15 11.09 -26.47
CA GLU A 215 4.28 10.16 -26.38
C GLU A 215 5.53 10.74 -25.71
N ALA A 216 5.79 12.04 -25.88
CA ALA A 216 7.01 12.70 -25.41
C ALA A 216 6.89 13.33 -24.01
N LEU A 217 5.78 13.12 -23.29
CA LEU A 217 5.56 13.74 -21.97
C LEU A 217 6.62 13.30 -20.95
N THR A 218 7.30 14.28 -20.38
CA THR A 218 8.35 14.10 -19.38
C THR A 218 7.82 14.20 -17.95
N LEU A 219 8.59 13.70 -16.97
CA LEU A 219 8.23 13.80 -15.56
C LEU A 219 8.21 15.24 -15.01
N ARG A 220 8.89 16.18 -15.69
CA ARG A 220 9.00 17.60 -15.28
C ARG A 220 7.78 18.40 -15.68
N GLU A 221 7.16 18.06 -16.81
CA GLU A 221 5.93 18.70 -17.28
C GLU A 221 4.78 18.32 -16.34
N ARG A 222 4.21 19.34 -15.69
CA ARG A 222 3.04 19.21 -14.81
C ARG A 222 1.76 19.61 -15.49
N THR A 223 1.85 20.48 -16.48
CA THR A 223 0.74 20.91 -17.32
C THR A 223 1.10 20.72 -18.78
N TRP A 224 0.12 20.36 -19.61
CA TRP A 224 0.28 20.21 -21.05
C TRP A 224 -1.04 20.48 -21.77
N ALA A 225 -0.97 20.90 -23.04
CA ALA A 225 -2.14 21.09 -23.90
C ALA A 225 -2.25 19.91 -24.86
N CYS A 226 -3.47 19.38 -25.03
CA CYS A 226 -3.72 18.33 -26.01
C CYS A 226 -3.56 18.86 -27.43
N ALA A 227 -2.74 18.21 -28.25
CA ALA A 227 -2.51 18.62 -29.64
C ALA A 227 -3.73 18.40 -30.55
N ASP A 228 -4.64 17.49 -30.15
CA ASP A 228 -5.83 17.13 -30.93
C ASP A 228 -7.04 18.00 -30.57
N CYS A 229 -7.40 18.08 -29.27
CA CYS A 229 -8.59 18.82 -28.82
C CYS A 229 -8.30 20.15 -28.12
N GLY A 230 -7.04 20.55 -27.99
CA GLY A 230 -6.64 21.83 -27.36
C GLY A 230 -6.85 21.92 -25.84
N THR A 231 -7.37 20.89 -25.18
CA THR A 231 -7.65 20.92 -23.74
C THR A 231 -6.36 21.02 -22.93
N HIS A 232 -6.34 21.93 -21.96
CA HIS A 232 -5.26 22.03 -20.98
C HIS A 232 -5.45 21.06 -19.83
N HIS A 233 -4.42 20.28 -19.52
CA HIS A 233 -4.43 19.28 -18.48
C HIS A 233 -3.43 19.61 -17.38
N ASP A 234 -3.87 19.54 -16.11
CA ASP A 234 -2.97 19.17 -15.02
C ASP A 234 -2.72 17.65 -15.09
N ARG A 235 -1.46 17.25 -15.08
CA ARG A 235 -1.05 15.86 -15.35
C ARG A 235 -1.62 14.87 -14.33
N GLU A 236 -1.64 15.24 -13.06
CA GLU A 236 -2.04 14.37 -11.95
C GLU A 236 -3.57 14.21 -11.94
N HIS A 237 -4.30 15.31 -12.13
CA HIS A 237 -5.75 15.27 -12.26
C HIS A 237 -6.20 14.53 -13.53
N ASN A 238 -5.54 14.75 -14.67
CA ASN A 238 -5.82 14.03 -15.91
C ASN A 238 -5.56 12.52 -15.79
N ALA A 239 -4.47 12.13 -15.12
CA ALA A 239 -4.19 10.73 -14.80
C ALA A 239 -5.34 10.11 -13.98
N ALA A 240 -5.78 10.80 -12.93
CA ALA A 240 -6.89 10.33 -12.09
C ALA A 240 -8.20 10.17 -12.88
N ARG A 241 -8.53 11.11 -13.79
CA ARG A 241 -9.71 10.98 -14.68
C ARG A 241 -9.61 9.81 -15.66
N ASN A 242 -8.43 9.55 -16.20
CA ASN A 242 -8.22 8.38 -17.06
C ASN A 242 -8.33 7.06 -16.29
N LEU A 243 -7.83 7.01 -15.06
CA LEU A 243 -8.01 5.85 -14.19
C LEU A 243 -9.49 5.60 -13.90
N GLU A 244 -10.26 6.63 -13.55
CA GLU A 244 -11.70 6.51 -13.30
C GLU A 244 -12.44 5.84 -14.45
N ARG A 245 -12.11 6.18 -15.70
CA ARG A 245 -12.70 5.60 -16.91
C ARG A 245 -12.52 4.08 -17.03
N LEU A 246 -11.48 3.51 -16.42
CA LEU A 246 -11.27 2.06 -16.41
C LEU A 246 -12.34 1.31 -15.58
N ALA A 247 -13.00 1.98 -14.64
CA ALA A 247 -14.10 1.37 -13.89
C ALA A 247 -15.41 1.31 -14.69
N THR A 248 -15.62 2.21 -15.66
CA THR A 248 -16.87 2.35 -16.42
C THR A 248 -16.93 1.55 -17.73
N ALA A 249 -15.89 0.78 -18.07
CA ALA A 249 -15.87 -0.12 -19.24
C ALA A 249 -16.13 0.55 -20.62
N THR A 250 -15.82 1.84 -20.75
CA THR A 250 -15.65 2.55 -22.04
C THR A 250 -14.29 3.22 -22.06
N ALA A 251 -13.21 2.44 -21.95
CA ALA A 251 -11.88 2.95 -22.25
C ALA A 251 -11.83 3.29 -23.74
N LEU A 252 -11.60 4.57 -24.08
CA LEU A 252 -11.44 5.00 -25.47
C LEU A 252 -10.35 4.15 -26.15
N PRO A 253 -10.56 3.67 -27.38
CA PRO A 253 -9.55 2.90 -28.09
C PRO A 253 -8.27 3.73 -28.23
N VAL A 254 -7.16 3.23 -27.69
CA VAL A 254 -5.85 3.85 -27.86
C VAL A 254 -5.41 3.58 -29.29
N ALA A 255 -5.47 4.61 -30.15
CA ALA A 255 -4.84 4.55 -31.47
C ALA A 255 -3.32 4.40 -31.27
N SER A 256 -2.78 3.24 -31.65
CA SER A 256 -1.34 3.04 -31.79
C SER A 256 -0.91 3.48 -33.19
N PRO A 257 0.27 4.12 -33.39
CA PRO A 257 0.75 4.40 -34.72
C PRO A 257 1.17 3.07 -35.38
N ALA A 258 0.48 2.73 -36.48
CA ALA A 258 0.77 1.55 -37.27
C ALA A 258 2.15 1.67 -37.93
N GLY A 259 3.03 0.70 -37.68
CA GLY A 259 4.20 0.45 -38.51
C GLY A 259 3.77 -0.28 -39.79
N ASN A 260 4.19 0.24 -40.94
CA ASN A 260 3.86 -0.24 -42.27
C ASN A 260 4.28 -1.70 -42.52
N GLY A 261 3.40 -2.47 -43.17
CA GLY A 261 3.76 -3.72 -43.84
C GLY A 261 2.56 -4.55 -44.30
N GLY A 262 2.22 -4.45 -45.59
CA GLY A 262 1.74 -5.56 -46.43
C GLY A 262 0.35 -6.19 -46.17
N ALA A 263 -0.55 -5.98 -47.14
CA ALA A 263 -1.81 -6.64 -47.43
C ALA A 263 -2.06 -8.07 -46.87
N ALA A 264 -3.22 -8.26 -46.22
CA ALA A 264 -4.27 -9.21 -46.61
C ALA A 264 -5.46 -9.09 -45.65
N ALA A 265 -6.68 -9.07 -46.20
CA ALA A 265 -7.92 -9.03 -45.43
C ALA A 265 -8.09 -10.33 -44.63
N GLY A 266 -8.13 -10.20 -43.31
CA GLY A 266 -8.41 -11.29 -42.38
C GLY A 266 -8.77 -10.72 -41.02
N ARG A 267 -9.96 -11.09 -40.51
CA ARG A 267 -10.55 -10.67 -39.23
C ARG A 267 -9.52 -10.79 -38.08
N VAL A 268 -9.22 -9.70 -37.37
CA VAL A 268 -8.31 -9.69 -36.19
C VAL A 268 -9.11 -9.38 -34.92
N PRO A 269 -8.87 -10.09 -33.79
CA PRO A 269 -9.68 -10.00 -32.57
C PRO A 269 -9.38 -8.75 -31.74
N ALA A 270 -10.36 -8.37 -30.92
CA ALA A 270 -10.26 -7.30 -29.94
C ALA A 270 -9.16 -7.59 -28.90
N VAL A 271 -8.08 -6.80 -28.92
CA VAL A 271 -7.10 -6.78 -27.83
C VAL A 271 -7.63 -5.85 -26.73
N ALA A 272 -8.43 -6.42 -25.83
CA ALA A 272 -8.77 -5.81 -24.57
C ALA A 272 -7.52 -5.79 -23.68
N GLY A 273 -7.11 -4.61 -23.22
CA GLY A 273 -6.14 -4.51 -22.12
C GLY A 273 -6.65 -5.34 -20.93
N LYS A 274 -5.79 -6.20 -20.38
CA LYS A 274 -6.16 -7.07 -19.26
C LYS A 274 -6.50 -6.23 -18.04
N VAL A 275 -7.78 -5.89 -17.88
CA VAL A 275 -8.36 -5.48 -16.60
C VAL A 275 -8.40 -6.75 -15.78
N THR A 276 -7.56 -6.83 -14.75
CA THR A 276 -7.66 -7.93 -13.78
C THR A 276 -8.62 -7.47 -12.69
N PRO A 277 -9.92 -7.85 -12.74
CA PRO A 277 -10.68 -7.84 -11.51
C PRO A 277 -9.96 -8.76 -10.52
N VAL A 278 -9.96 -8.42 -9.24
CA VAL A 278 -9.54 -9.36 -8.21
C VAL A 278 -10.62 -10.43 -8.13
N SER A 279 -10.50 -11.49 -8.93
CA SER A 279 -11.38 -12.66 -8.90
C SER A 279 -11.07 -13.49 -7.66
N HIS A 280 -12.10 -13.97 -6.97
CA HIS A 280 -11.97 -15.07 -6.01
C HIS A 280 -12.71 -16.28 -6.55
N GLU A 281 -11.98 -17.39 -6.71
CA GLU A 281 -12.56 -18.73 -6.76
C GLU A 281 -13.15 -19.04 -5.38
N CYS A 282 -14.46 -19.19 -5.34
CA CYS A 282 -15.18 -19.73 -4.21
C CYS A 282 -15.06 -21.26 -4.31
N GLY A 283 -14.15 -21.84 -3.52
CA GLY A 283 -14.05 -23.29 -3.39
C GLY A 283 -15.30 -23.85 -2.72
N GLN A 284 -16.26 -24.30 -3.52
CA GLN A 284 -17.21 -25.32 -3.08
C GLN A 284 -16.47 -26.66 -3.10
N GLN A 285 -16.11 -27.17 -1.92
CA GLN A 285 -15.81 -28.60 -1.74
C GLN A 285 -16.99 -29.21 -0.99
N GLY A 286 -17.75 -30.02 -1.74
CA GLY A 286 -18.77 -30.90 -1.20
C GLY A 286 -18.15 -31.98 -0.33
N ALA A 287 -18.90 -32.35 0.71
CA ALA A 287 -18.60 -33.42 1.63
C ALA A 287 -18.74 -34.81 0.97
N SER A 288 -17.82 -35.70 1.30
CA SER A 288 -17.89 -37.18 1.41
C SER A 288 -16.49 -37.72 1.08
N GLY A 289 -15.86 -38.62 1.80
CA GLY A 289 -16.15 -39.34 3.03
C GLY A 289 -14.92 -40.22 3.31
N GLN A 290 -14.96 -40.87 4.46
CA GLN A 290 -14.12 -42.00 4.89
C GLN A 290 -12.78 -41.71 5.58
N GLU A 291 -12.77 -42.29 6.77
CA GLU A 291 -11.77 -42.45 7.80
C GLU A 291 -10.48 -43.08 7.26
N GLU A 292 -9.34 -42.67 7.80
CA GLU A 292 -8.36 -43.63 8.29
C GLU A 292 -7.49 -42.99 9.38
N ARG A 293 -7.42 -43.69 10.51
CA ARG A 293 -6.64 -43.35 11.69
C ARG A 293 -5.16 -43.56 11.38
N CYS A 294 -4.30 -42.65 11.81
CA CYS A 294 -2.97 -43.02 12.25
C CYS A 294 -2.49 -42.06 13.35
N GLU A 295 -2.44 -42.59 14.56
CA GLU A 295 -1.84 -41.99 15.75
C GLU A 295 -0.31 -41.98 15.62
N HIS A 296 0.32 -41.22 16.53
CA HIS A 296 1.74 -41.16 16.93
C HIS A 296 2.52 -39.96 16.40
N LEU A 297 3.30 -39.20 17.18
CA LEU A 297 3.52 -39.01 18.62
C LEU A 297 4.48 -37.80 18.74
N CYS A 298 4.38 -37.08 19.85
CA CYS A 298 5.42 -36.27 20.51
C CYS A 298 5.84 -34.87 19.99
N SER A 299 5.61 -33.93 20.90
CA SER A 299 6.00 -32.52 21.04
C SER A 299 7.51 -32.32 21.40
N PRO A 300 7.95 -31.21 22.03
CA PRO A 300 8.48 -30.02 21.36
C PRO A 300 9.88 -29.59 21.88
N PHE A 301 10.50 -28.62 21.19
CA PHE A 301 11.40 -27.61 21.78
C PHE A 301 11.27 -26.29 21.01
#